data_AF-A0A087DJ01-F1
#
_entry.id   AF-A0A087DJ01-F1
#
_cell.length_a   1.000
_cell.length_b   1.000
_cell.length_c   1.000
_cell.angle_alpha   90.00
_cell.angle_beta   90.00
_cell.angle_gamma   90.00
#
_symmetry.space_group_name_H-M   'P 1'
#
loop_
_entity.id
_entity.type
_entity.pdbx_description
1 polymer ?
#
loop_
_entity_poly.entity_id
_entity_poly.type
_entity_poly.pdbx_seq_one_letter_code
_entity_poly.pdbx_strand_id
1 'polypeptide(L)'
;MVAVAKILAIILLGYALKRVGLFGADNYKVLQKMVLYVTLPAAIITSFATGRHDLGLLWISLFGLVCATIPLVTMFVVSRRMPVARRAFLMLNGSGFNVGNFTLPILQTFIGPAAALPAIMFDVGNSIMMSAGNYVTTAALLPLDETARKAVVLICFAPAGIFSAIFADKVLGNARLSGFCLTATGITGVAVMAIANTLL
;
A
#
# COMPACT_ATOMS: atom_id res chain seq x y z
N MET A 1 -19.95 13.82 8.66
CA MET A 1 -20.58 13.93 7.32
C MET A 1 -19.76 14.76 6.33
N VAL A 2 -19.27 15.95 6.71
CA VAL A 2 -18.51 16.85 5.80
C VAL A 2 -17.23 16.20 5.22
N ALA A 3 -16.46 15.45 6.03
CA ALA A 3 -15.25 14.76 5.58
C ALA A 3 -15.50 13.73 4.45
N VAL A 4 -16.53 12.90 4.62
CA VAL A 4 -16.95 11.92 3.60
C VAL A 4 -17.38 12.62 2.31
N ALA A 5 -18.18 13.68 2.44
CA ALA A 5 -18.64 14.46 1.28
C ALA A 5 -17.46 15.08 0.51
N LYS A 6 -16.42 15.57 1.19
CA LYS A 6 -15.19 16.09 0.56
C LYS A 6 -14.46 15.01 -0.25
N ILE A 7 -14.25 13.82 0.34
CA ILE A 7 -13.58 12.72 -0.36
C ILE A 7 -14.39 12.27 -1.58
N LEU A 8 -15.70 12.09 -1.42
CA LEU A 8 -16.58 11.71 -2.53
C LEU A 8 -16.61 12.78 -3.62
N ALA A 9 -16.64 14.07 -3.25
CA ALA A 9 -16.58 15.15 -4.21
C ALA A 9 -15.28 15.15 -5.02
N ILE A 10 -14.13 14.88 -4.38
CA ILE A 10 -12.84 14.77 -5.08
C ILE A 10 -12.84 13.57 -6.04
N ILE A 11 -13.36 12.41 -5.62
CA ILE A 11 -13.46 11.21 -6.48
C ILE A 11 -14.38 11.48 -7.68
N LEU A 12 -15.56 12.06 -7.44
CA LEU A 12 -16.54 12.41 -8.48
C LEU A 12 -15.98 13.45 -9.44
N LEU A 13 -15.26 14.46 -8.94
CA LEU A 13 -14.58 15.45 -9.76
C LEU A 13 -13.53 14.79 -10.66
N GLY A 14 -12.66 13.94 -10.11
CA GLY A 14 -11.67 13.20 -10.90
C GLY A 14 -12.31 12.33 -11.99
N TYR A 15 -13.44 11.68 -11.67
CA TYR A 15 -14.20 10.90 -12.65
C TYR A 15 -14.84 11.78 -13.72
N ALA A 16 -15.43 12.92 -13.35
CA ALA A 16 -16.02 13.88 -14.29
C ALA A 16 -14.97 14.44 -15.25
N LEU A 17 -13.81 14.87 -14.73
CA LEU A 17 -12.70 15.37 -15.54
C LEU A 17 -12.15 14.30 -16.51
N LYS A 18 -12.14 13.03 -16.09
CA LYS A 18 -11.85 11.90 -16.98
C LYS A 18 -12.89 11.76 -18.09
N ARG A 19 -14.19 11.90 -17.78
CA ARG A 19 -15.29 11.79 -18.76
C ARG A 19 -15.31 12.93 -19.76
N VAL A 20 -14.91 14.13 -19.36
CA VAL A 20 -14.78 15.32 -20.23
C VAL A 20 -13.53 15.25 -21.12
N GLY A 21 -12.63 14.28 -20.90
CA GLY A 21 -11.44 14.07 -21.74
C GLY A 21 -10.22 14.91 -21.34
N LEU A 22 -10.29 15.63 -20.21
CA LEU A 22 -9.15 16.40 -19.70
C LEU A 22 -8.00 15.50 -19.24
N PHE A 23 -8.32 14.31 -18.72
CA PHE A 23 -7.33 13.30 -18.34
C PHE A 23 -7.29 12.15 -19.34
N GLY A 24 -6.18 12.04 -20.07
CA GLY A 24 -5.89 10.91 -20.94
C GLY A 24 -5.50 9.63 -20.18
N ALA A 25 -5.31 8.54 -20.91
CA ALA A 25 -5.04 7.21 -20.36
C ALA A 25 -3.72 7.12 -19.57
N ASP A 26 -2.74 7.99 -19.85
CA ASP A 26 -1.43 7.99 -19.20
C ASP A 26 -1.28 9.04 -18.10
N ASN A 27 -2.22 9.99 -17.97
CA ASN A 27 -2.11 11.10 -17.01
C ASN A 27 -2.06 10.61 -15.56
N TYR A 28 -2.67 9.45 -15.26
CA TYR A 28 -2.56 8.84 -13.93
C TYR A 28 -1.11 8.52 -13.54
N LYS A 29 -0.25 8.15 -14.50
CA LYS A 29 1.17 7.84 -14.26
C LYS A 29 1.92 9.08 -13.81
N VAL A 30 1.60 10.24 -14.39
CA VAL A 30 2.20 11.54 -14.00
C VAL A 30 1.73 11.91 -12.59
N LEU A 31 0.43 11.85 -12.33
CA LEU A 31 -0.13 12.15 -11.01
C LEU A 31 0.45 11.23 -9.94
N GLN A 32 0.58 9.93 -10.23
CA GLN A 32 1.13 8.95 -9.31
C GLN A 32 2.61 9.19 -9.01
N LYS A 33 3.41 9.60 -10.02
CA LYS A 33 4.80 10.03 -9.80
C LYS A 33 4.86 11.26 -8.89
N MET A 34 4.00 12.25 -9.12
CA MET A 34 3.93 13.43 -8.24
C MET A 34 3.59 13.03 -6.80
N VAL A 35 2.66 12.10 -6.61
CA VAL A 35 2.29 11.64 -5.27
C VAL A 35 3.46 10.94 -4.58
N LEU A 36 4.08 9.97 -5.25
CA LEU A 36 5.11 9.13 -4.63
C LEU A 36 6.47 9.83 -4.48
N TYR A 37 6.83 10.75 -5.38
CA TYR A 37 8.13 11.42 -5.35
C TYR A 37 8.11 12.82 -4.71
N VAL A 38 6.94 13.46 -4.62
CA VAL A 38 6.85 14.83 -4.09
C VAL A 38 5.98 14.87 -2.85
N THR A 39 4.70 14.48 -2.96
CA THR A 39 3.76 14.72 -1.85
C THR A 39 3.99 13.76 -0.68
N LEU A 40 4.28 12.48 -0.92
CA LEU A 40 4.56 11.54 0.17
C LEU A 40 5.85 11.89 0.92
N PRO A 41 7.00 12.14 0.26
CA PRO A 41 8.20 12.57 0.97
C PRO A 41 7.97 13.87 1.76
N ALA A 42 7.26 14.84 1.18
CA ALA A 42 6.90 16.07 1.89
C ALA A 42 6.01 15.79 3.11
N ALA A 43 5.02 14.91 2.99
CA ALA A 43 4.14 14.52 4.09
C ALA A 43 4.93 13.80 5.20
N ILE A 44 5.88 12.94 4.85
CA ILE A 44 6.75 12.26 5.82
C ILE A 44 7.61 13.29 6.55
N ILE A 45 8.36 14.13 5.81
CA ILE A 45 9.25 15.14 6.38
C ILE A 45 8.49 16.07 7.32
N THR A 46 7.34 16.58 6.90
CA THR A 46 6.51 17.48 7.73
C THR A 46 5.94 16.79 8.97
N SER A 47 5.49 15.54 8.85
CA SER A 47 4.97 14.77 9.98
C SER A 47 6.04 14.50 11.04
N PHE A 48 7.27 14.20 10.63
CA PHE A 48 8.39 14.08 11.57
C PHE A 48 8.82 15.45 12.10
N ALA A 49 8.93 16.48 11.27
CA ALA A 49 9.38 17.80 11.73
C ALA A 49 8.45 18.43 12.79
N THR A 50 7.16 18.15 12.73
CA THR A 50 6.14 18.71 13.63
C THR A 50 5.64 17.74 14.70
N GLY A 51 5.90 16.44 14.52
CA GLY A 51 5.38 15.40 15.40
C GLY A 51 6.18 15.25 16.69
N ARG A 52 5.49 14.83 17.76
CA ARG A 52 6.16 14.45 19.00
C ARG A 52 6.80 13.08 18.82
N HIS A 53 8.10 13.02 19.06
CA HIS A 53 8.86 11.76 19.00
C HIS A 53 8.90 11.15 20.39
N ASP A 54 8.20 10.03 20.54
CA ASP A 54 8.28 9.17 21.71
C ASP A 54 8.78 7.80 21.27
N LEU A 55 9.53 7.12 22.12
CA LEU A 55 9.93 5.72 21.94
C LEU A 55 8.71 4.80 21.76
N GLY A 56 7.54 5.20 22.28
CA GLY A 56 6.26 4.52 22.04
C GLY A 56 5.91 4.34 20.55
N LEU A 57 6.38 5.21 19.67
CA LEU A 57 6.16 5.11 18.23
C LEU A 57 6.83 3.88 17.61
N LEU A 58 7.93 3.38 18.19
CA LEU A 58 8.59 2.16 17.71
C LEU A 58 7.72 0.91 17.93
N TRP A 59 6.85 0.91 18.96
CA TRP A 59 5.88 -0.16 19.15
C TRP A 59 4.84 -0.20 18.03
N ILE A 60 4.47 0.97 17.49
CA ILE A 60 3.57 1.06 16.33
C ILE A 60 4.25 0.46 15.08
N SER A 61 5.55 0.70 14.91
CA SER A 61 6.33 0.07 13.82
C SER A 61 6.37 -1.46 13.98
N LEU A 62 6.59 -1.98 15.19
CA LEU A 62 6.56 -3.43 15.42
C LEU A 62 5.16 -4.01 15.17
N PHE A 63 4.12 -3.30 15.61
CA PHE A 63 2.73 -3.69 15.34
C PHE A 63 2.45 -3.74 13.84
N GLY A 64 2.90 -2.74 13.07
CA GLY A 64 2.79 -2.72 11.60
C GLY A 64 3.47 -3.90 10.93
N LEU A 65 4.66 -4.27 11.38
CA LEU A 65 5.38 -5.46 10.91
C LEU A 65 4.57 -6.75 11.12
N VAL A 66 4.04 -6.94 12.33
CA VAL A 66 3.24 -8.13 12.67
C VAL A 66 1.95 -8.16 11.84
N CYS A 67 1.22 -7.05 11.79
CA CYS A 67 -0.02 -6.96 11.01
C CYS A 67 0.21 -7.23 9.52
N ALA A 68 1.35 -6.81 8.95
CA ALA A 68 1.67 -7.03 7.55
C ALA A 68 1.91 -8.52 7.21
N THR A 69 2.22 -9.34 8.21
CA THR A 69 2.33 -10.81 8.07
C THR A 69 1.00 -11.47 7.78
N ILE A 70 -0.08 -10.97 8.38
CA ILE A 70 -1.42 -11.57 8.28
C ILE A 70 -1.89 -11.66 6.83
N PRO A 71 -1.94 -10.57 6.03
CA PRO A 71 -2.40 -10.66 4.65
C PRO A 71 -1.48 -11.51 3.76
N LEU A 72 -0.18 -11.59 4.05
CA LEU A 72 0.73 -12.50 3.35
C LEU A 72 0.32 -13.97 3.56
N VAL A 73 0.09 -14.37 4.82
CA VAL A 73 -0.37 -15.71 5.16
C VAL A 73 -1.75 -15.98 4.55
N THR A 74 -2.67 -15.03 4.64
CA THR A 74 -4.00 -15.14 4.01
C THR A 74 -3.87 -15.37 2.50
N MET A 75 -3.02 -14.61 1.81
CA MET A 75 -2.82 -14.79 0.37
C MET A 75 -2.16 -16.11 0.02
N PHE A 76 -1.21 -16.60 0.82
CA PHE A 76 -0.63 -17.95 0.65
C PHE A 76 -1.70 -19.05 0.72
N VAL A 77 -2.64 -18.89 1.65
CA VAL A 77 -3.76 -19.80 1.92
C VAL A 77 -4.89 -19.66 0.90
N VAL A 78 -5.18 -18.48 0.35
CA VAL A 78 -6.22 -18.36 -0.68
C VAL A 78 -5.73 -18.85 -2.05
N SER A 79 -4.44 -18.69 -2.32
CA SER A 79 -3.86 -18.94 -3.64
C SER A 79 -3.36 -20.37 -3.88
N ARG A 80 -3.59 -21.32 -2.95
CA ARG A 80 -3.04 -22.71 -2.99
C ARG A 80 -3.35 -23.49 -4.26
N ARG A 81 -4.48 -23.22 -4.92
CA ARG A 81 -4.91 -23.92 -6.14
C ARG A 81 -4.43 -23.23 -7.43
N MET A 82 -3.63 -22.16 -7.32
CA MET A 82 -3.18 -21.37 -8.46
C MET A 82 -1.76 -21.76 -8.91
N PRO A 83 -1.42 -21.53 -10.19
CA PRO A 83 -0.05 -21.70 -10.69
C PRO A 83 0.95 -20.83 -9.92
N VAL A 84 2.18 -21.35 -9.75
CA VAL A 84 3.22 -20.75 -8.88
C VAL A 84 3.48 -19.27 -9.16
N ALA A 85 3.61 -18.87 -10.42
CA ALA A 85 3.86 -17.47 -10.79
C ALA A 85 2.71 -16.53 -10.38
N ARG A 86 1.46 -16.93 -10.64
CA ARG A 86 0.27 -16.16 -10.23
C ARG A 86 0.12 -16.14 -8.70
N ARG A 87 0.52 -17.23 -8.06
CA ARG A 87 0.52 -17.39 -6.61
C ARG A 87 1.49 -16.43 -5.94
N ALA A 88 2.74 -16.40 -6.40
CA ALA A 88 3.77 -15.46 -5.95
C ALA A 88 3.32 -14.01 -6.17
N PHE A 89 2.74 -13.71 -7.34
CA PHE A 89 2.19 -12.39 -7.61
C PHE A 89 1.11 -11.98 -6.59
N LEU A 90 0.11 -12.82 -6.33
CA LEU A 90 -0.94 -12.50 -5.36
C LEU A 90 -0.42 -12.39 -3.93
N MET A 91 0.55 -13.22 -3.56
CA MET A 91 1.22 -13.12 -2.26
C MET A 91 1.93 -11.79 -2.10
N LEU A 92 2.62 -11.28 -3.12
CA LEU A 92 3.34 -10.01 -3.04
C LEU A 92 2.44 -8.77 -3.17
N ASN A 93 1.42 -8.82 -4.03
CA ASN A 93 0.57 -7.67 -4.34
C ASN A 93 -0.65 -7.57 -3.42
N GLY A 94 -1.08 -8.69 -2.85
CA GLY A 94 -2.17 -8.77 -1.89
C GLY A 94 -1.72 -8.71 -0.44
N SER A 95 -0.41 -8.58 -0.18
CA SER A 95 0.15 -8.39 1.15
C SER A 95 0.68 -6.98 1.35
N GLY A 96 0.87 -6.61 2.61
CA GLY A 96 1.16 -5.24 3.01
C GLY A 96 -0.07 -4.33 2.95
N PHE A 97 0.12 -3.10 3.41
CA PHE A 97 -0.92 -2.08 3.48
C PHE A 97 -0.57 -0.90 2.58
N ASN A 98 -1.58 -0.32 1.92
CA ASN A 98 -1.38 0.86 1.09
C ASN A 98 -1.43 2.13 1.95
N VAL A 99 -0.43 2.28 2.83
CA VAL A 99 -0.52 3.30 3.88
C VAL A 99 -0.31 4.69 3.32
N GLY A 100 0.81 4.93 2.63
CA GLY A 100 1.13 6.26 2.10
C GLY A 100 0.06 6.82 1.18
N ASN A 101 -0.41 6.04 0.19
CA ASN A 101 -1.29 6.56 -0.86
C ASN A 101 -2.79 6.48 -0.52
N PHE A 102 -3.18 5.73 0.53
CA PHE A 102 -4.60 5.57 0.89
C PHE A 102 -4.84 5.78 2.38
N THR A 103 -4.24 4.97 3.25
CA THR A 103 -4.54 5.01 4.69
C THR A 103 -4.21 6.38 5.30
N LEU A 104 -3.06 6.96 4.97
CA LEU A 104 -2.58 8.21 5.54
C LEU A 104 -3.53 9.40 5.23
N PRO A 105 -3.92 9.67 3.97
CA PRO A 105 -4.92 10.70 3.67
C PRO A 105 -6.27 10.48 4.38
N ILE A 106 -6.72 9.23 4.50
CA ILE A 106 -7.97 8.89 5.18
C ILE A 106 -7.87 9.17 6.68
N LEU A 107 -6.81 8.70 7.36
CA LEU A 107 -6.60 8.96 8.78
C LEU A 107 -6.47 10.47 9.06
N GLN A 108 -5.71 11.20 8.24
CA GLN A 108 -5.60 12.65 8.38
C GLN A 108 -6.94 13.36 8.22
N THR A 109 -7.82 12.85 7.35
CA THR A 109 -9.13 13.44 7.10
C THR A 109 -10.15 13.16 8.22
N PHE A 110 -10.11 11.96 8.82
CA PHE A 110 -11.12 11.53 9.80
C PHE A 110 -10.67 11.61 11.26
N ILE A 111 -9.38 11.36 11.54
CA ILE A 111 -8.80 11.40 12.89
C ILE A 111 -8.08 12.74 13.11
N GLY A 112 -7.47 13.28 12.06
CA GLY A 112 -6.80 14.59 12.06
C GLY A 112 -5.30 14.49 11.80
N PRO A 113 -4.59 15.63 11.72
CA PRO A 113 -3.19 15.67 11.33
C PRO A 113 -2.25 14.89 12.26
N ALA A 114 -2.60 14.76 13.53
CA ALA A 114 -1.81 14.02 14.52
C ALA A 114 -1.70 12.52 14.21
N ALA A 115 -2.65 11.95 13.45
CA ALA A 115 -2.61 10.55 13.03
C ALA A 115 -1.57 10.27 11.94
N ALA A 116 -0.96 11.30 11.34
CA ALA A 116 0.00 11.15 10.26
C ALA A 116 1.29 10.43 10.71
N LEU A 117 1.89 10.88 11.82
CA LEU A 117 3.14 10.28 12.31
C LEU A 117 2.96 8.80 12.74
N PRO A 118 1.92 8.42 13.52
CA PRO A 118 1.62 7.01 13.80
C PRO A 118 1.40 6.17 12.54
N ALA A 119 0.70 6.70 11.53
CA ALA A 119 0.50 6.00 10.27
C ALA A 119 1.82 5.76 9.52
N ILE A 120 2.72 6.75 9.53
CA ILE A 120 4.05 6.61 8.94
C ILE A 120 4.89 5.58 9.71
N MET A 121 4.84 5.58 11.04
CA MET A 121 5.51 4.58 11.88
C MET A 121 5.01 3.16 11.59
N PHE A 122 3.69 2.98 11.50
CA PHE A 122 3.10 1.73 11.05
C PHE A 122 3.60 1.33 9.66
N ASP A 123 3.72 2.30 8.74
CA ASP A 123 4.22 2.04 7.39
C ASP A 123 5.71 1.65 7.35
N VAL A 124 6.52 2.10 8.31
CA VAL A 124 7.91 1.65 8.48
C VAL A 124 7.93 0.13 8.74
N GLY A 125 7.10 -0.35 9.67
CA GLY A 125 6.95 -1.79 9.95
C GLY A 125 6.44 -2.57 8.75
N ASN A 126 5.39 -2.06 8.11
CA ASN A 126 4.82 -2.60 6.88
C ASN A 126 5.87 -2.71 5.75
N SER A 127 6.71 -1.69 5.59
CA SER A 127 7.75 -1.63 4.55
C SER A 127 8.87 -2.66 4.77
N ILE A 128 9.23 -2.94 6.03
CA ILE A 128 10.18 -4.00 6.38
C ILE A 128 9.62 -5.37 5.93
N MET A 129 8.36 -5.65 6.24
CA MET A 129 7.71 -6.88 5.79
C MET A 129 7.61 -6.93 4.26
N MET A 130 7.18 -5.85 3.61
CA MET A 130 7.06 -5.81 2.15
C MET A 130 8.38 -6.00 1.41
N SER A 131 9.47 -5.39 1.89
CA SER A 131 10.76 -5.39 1.21
C SER A 131 11.56 -6.67 1.46
N ALA A 132 11.61 -7.13 2.71
CA ALA A 132 12.43 -8.27 3.10
C ALA A 132 11.59 -9.53 3.38
N GLY A 133 10.59 -9.42 4.25
CA GLY A 133 9.84 -10.58 4.73
C GLY A 133 9.05 -11.28 3.62
N ASN A 134 8.31 -10.54 2.82
CA ASN A 134 7.55 -11.04 1.68
C ASN A 134 8.43 -11.80 0.68
N TYR A 135 9.63 -11.28 0.39
CA TYR A 135 10.58 -11.97 -0.48
C TYR A 135 10.99 -13.31 0.13
N VAL A 136 11.50 -13.29 1.36
CA VAL A 136 12.01 -14.47 2.06
C VAL A 136 10.93 -15.54 2.20
N THR A 137 9.74 -15.16 2.66
CA THR A 137 8.63 -16.08 2.85
C THR A 137 8.12 -16.64 1.52
N THR A 138 7.98 -15.82 0.47
CA THR A 138 7.51 -16.30 -0.83
C THR A 138 8.53 -17.24 -1.48
N ALA A 139 9.82 -16.91 -1.41
CA ALA A 139 10.89 -17.74 -1.95
C ALA A 139 11.08 -19.06 -1.17
N ALA A 140 10.81 -19.07 0.14
CA ALA A 140 10.84 -20.28 0.95
C ALA A 140 9.63 -21.20 0.72
N LEU A 141 8.45 -20.62 0.46
CA LEU A 141 7.19 -21.38 0.36
C LEU A 141 6.83 -21.83 -1.05
N LEU A 142 7.44 -21.26 -2.09
CA LEU A 142 7.12 -21.56 -3.48
C LEU A 142 8.39 -21.97 -4.26
N PRO A 143 8.31 -22.99 -5.13
CA PRO A 143 9.41 -23.34 -6.03
C PRO A 143 9.49 -22.31 -7.18
N LEU A 144 10.17 -21.20 -6.92
CA LEU A 144 10.38 -20.13 -7.90
C LEU A 144 11.55 -20.46 -8.83
N ASP A 145 11.30 -20.36 -10.14
CA ASP A 145 12.35 -20.33 -11.16
C ASP A 145 13.17 -19.02 -11.08
N GLU A 146 14.29 -18.97 -11.80
CA GLU A 146 15.22 -17.84 -11.73
C GLU A 146 14.58 -16.51 -12.15
N THR A 147 13.72 -16.54 -13.17
CA THR A 147 13.02 -15.35 -13.67
C THR A 147 12.02 -14.86 -12.64
N ALA A 148 11.20 -15.75 -12.07
CA ALA A 148 10.28 -15.36 -11.01
C ALA A 148 11.01 -14.84 -9.76
N ARG A 149 12.16 -15.42 -9.39
CA ARG A 149 12.93 -14.94 -8.23
C ARG A 149 13.42 -13.50 -8.43
N LYS A 150 14.00 -13.18 -9.60
CA LYS A 150 14.42 -11.82 -9.95
C LYS A 150 13.23 -10.85 -9.93
N ALA A 151 12.08 -11.27 -10.47
CA ALA A 151 10.86 -10.48 -10.45
C ALA A 151 10.37 -10.21 -9.01
N VAL A 152 10.34 -11.22 -8.14
CA VAL A 152 9.91 -11.10 -6.73
C VAL A 152 10.81 -10.12 -5.99
N VAL A 153 12.14 -10.18 -6.15
CA VAL A 153 13.07 -9.20 -5.57
C VAL A 153 12.74 -7.78 -6.04
N LEU A 154 12.59 -7.59 -7.35
CA LEU A 154 12.27 -6.28 -7.92
C LEU A 154 10.94 -5.74 -7.41
N ILE A 155 9.91 -6.59 -7.26
CA ILE A 155 8.59 -6.22 -6.73
C ILE A 155 8.68 -5.81 -5.26
N CYS A 156 9.46 -6.52 -4.44
CA CYS A 156 9.60 -6.22 -3.02
C CYS A 156 10.26 -4.86 -2.76
N PHE A 157 11.24 -4.47 -3.56
CA PHE A 157 11.90 -3.15 -3.46
C PHE A 157 11.20 -2.05 -4.27
N ALA A 158 10.14 -2.41 -4.98
CA ALA A 158 9.37 -1.48 -5.77
C ALA A 158 8.41 -0.70 -4.88
N PRO A 159 8.26 0.63 -5.07
CA PRO A 159 7.19 1.39 -4.45
C PRO A 159 5.83 0.70 -4.73
N ALA A 160 5.17 0.25 -3.66
CA ALA A 160 4.00 -0.62 -3.70
C ALA A 160 2.90 -0.11 -4.64
N GLY A 161 2.76 1.20 -4.82
CA GLY A 161 1.76 1.79 -5.72
C GLY A 161 2.12 1.73 -7.22
N ILE A 162 3.35 2.06 -7.62
CA ILE A 162 3.71 2.25 -9.04
C ILE A 162 4.10 0.94 -9.70
N PHE A 163 5.02 0.20 -9.10
CA PHE A 163 5.65 -0.91 -9.78
C PHE A 163 4.80 -2.18 -9.68
N SER A 164 4.06 -2.39 -8.59
CA SER A 164 3.02 -3.43 -8.51
C SER A 164 2.02 -3.31 -9.66
N ALA A 165 1.48 -2.12 -9.89
CA ALA A 165 0.48 -1.86 -10.93
C ALA A 165 1.06 -1.97 -12.34
N ILE A 166 2.24 -1.39 -12.57
CA ILE A 166 2.92 -1.48 -13.87
C ILE A 166 3.36 -2.92 -14.16
N PHE A 167 3.82 -3.67 -13.17
CA PHE A 167 4.21 -5.07 -13.34
C PHE A 167 2.99 -5.96 -13.55
N ALA A 168 1.88 -5.72 -12.83
CA ALA A 168 0.61 -6.41 -13.05
C ALA A 168 0.06 -6.17 -14.47
N ASP A 169 0.18 -4.94 -14.97
CA ASP A 169 -0.25 -4.57 -16.31
C ASP A 169 0.68 -5.20 -17.38
N LYS A 170 2.00 -5.07 -17.22
CA LYS A 170 2.97 -5.57 -18.19
C LYS A 170 3.19 -7.08 -18.19
N VAL A 171 3.02 -7.76 -17.05
CA VAL A 171 3.31 -9.21 -16.91
C VAL A 171 2.05 -10.06 -16.91
N LEU A 172 0.93 -9.55 -16.38
CA LEU A 172 -0.33 -10.31 -16.31
C LEU A 172 -1.41 -9.79 -17.27
N GLY A 173 -1.19 -8.65 -17.94
CA GLY A 173 -2.21 -8.02 -18.79
C GLY A 173 -3.48 -7.64 -18.03
N ASN A 174 -3.41 -7.51 -16.70
CA ASN A 174 -4.58 -7.37 -15.84
C ASN A 174 -4.39 -6.27 -14.79
N ALA A 175 -4.32 -5.03 -15.26
CA ALA A 175 -4.25 -3.84 -14.42
C ALA A 175 -5.40 -3.73 -13.39
N ARG A 176 -6.59 -4.31 -13.69
CA ARG A 176 -7.75 -4.28 -12.78
C ARG A 176 -7.48 -5.05 -11.49
N LEU A 177 -6.77 -6.17 -11.56
CA LEU A 177 -6.46 -6.99 -10.39
C LEU A 177 -5.54 -6.24 -9.42
N SER A 178 -4.54 -5.51 -9.92
CA SER A 178 -3.66 -4.70 -9.07
C SER A 178 -4.41 -3.53 -8.43
N GLY A 179 -5.27 -2.83 -9.19
CA GLY A 179 -6.11 -1.76 -8.63
C GLY A 179 -7.03 -2.26 -7.50
N PHE A 180 -7.60 -3.46 -7.66
CA PHE A 180 -8.38 -4.12 -6.61
C PHE A 180 -7.54 -4.43 -5.37
N CYS A 181 -6.37 -5.06 -5.54
CA CYS A 181 -5.46 -5.35 -4.43
C CYS A 181 -5.05 -4.08 -3.67
N LEU A 182 -4.66 -3.02 -4.37
CA LEU A 182 -4.26 -1.74 -3.77
C LEU A 182 -5.38 -1.06 -2.98
N THR A 183 -6.63 -1.23 -3.43
CA THR A 183 -7.80 -0.69 -2.73
C THR A 183 -8.12 -1.52 -1.49
N ALA A 184 -8.10 -2.86 -1.64
CA ALA A 184 -8.34 -3.77 -0.53
C ALA A 184 -7.30 -3.60 0.59
N THR A 185 -6.01 -3.50 0.26
CA THR A 185 -4.93 -3.27 1.23
C THR A 185 -4.99 -1.87 1.86
N GLY A 186 -5.55 -0.88 1.15
CA GLY A 186 -5.83 0.44 1.72
C GLY A 186 -6.96 0.40 2.76
N ILE A 187 -8.08 -0.26 2.44
CA ILE A 187 -9.22 -0.40 3.36
C ILE A 187 -8.83 -1.20 4.60
N THR A 188 -8.13 -2.32 4.44
CA THR A 188 -7.66 -3.11 5.58
C THR A 188 -6.65 -2.32 6.43
N GLY A 189 -5.77 -1.54 5.82
CA GLY A 189 -4.83 -0.66 6.53
C GLY A 189 -5.55 0.40 7.37
N VAL A 190 -6.60 1.03 6.84
CA VAL A 190 -7.45 1.97 7.60
C VAL A 190 -8.11 1.27 8.78
N ALA A 191 -8.69 0.07 8.57
CA ALA A 191 -9.35 -0.67 9.63
C ALA A 191 -8.37 -1.06 10.75
N VAL A 192 -7.18 -1.56 10.41
CA VAL A 192 -6.13 -1.92 11.38
C VAL A 192 -5.67 -0.70 12.17
N MET A 193 -5.43 0.44 11.50
CA MET A 193 -5.02 1.67 12.17
C MET A 193 -6.12 2.29 13.04
N ALA A 194 -7.39 2.18 12.62
CA ALA A 194 -8.52 2.60 13.44
C ALA A 194 -8.61 1.76 14.73
N ILE A 195 -8.39 0.44 14.64
CA ILE A 195 -8.31 -0.45 15.80
C ILE A 195 -7.11 -0.07 16.68
N ALA A 196 -5.93 0.13 16.09
CA ALA A 196 -4.72 0.52 16.82
C ALA A 196 -4.95 1.81 17.63
N ASN A 197 -5.61 2.82 17.04
CA ASN A 197 -5.96 4.07 17.72
C ASN A 197 -6.93 3.89 18.91
N THR A 198 -7.65 2.78 19.01
CA THR A 198 -8.51 2.47 20.17
C THR A 198 -7.80 1.67 21.24
N LEU A 199 -6.68 1.02 20.91
CA LEU A 199 -5.97 0.09 21.79
C LEU A 199 -4.64 0.66 22.34
N LEU A 200 -4.06 1.63 21.65
CA LEU A 200 -2.77 2.29 21.95
C LEU A 200 -2.99 3.78 22.19
#